data_AF-A0A6A4BZ30-F1
#
_entry.id   AF-A0A6A4BZ30-F1
#
_cell.length_a   1.000
_cell.length_b   1.000
_cell.length_c   1.000
_cell.angle_alpha   90.00
_cell.angle_beta   90.00
_cell.angle_gamma   90.00
#
_symmetry.space_group_name_H-M   'P 1'
#
loop_
_entity.id
_entity.type
_entity.pdbx_description
1 polymer ?
#
loop_
_entity_poly.entity_id
_entity_poly.type
_entity_poly.pdbx_seq_one_letter_code
_entity_poly.pdbx_strand_id
1 'polypeptide(L)'
;MVMIDEAIDASNRKGNQIMKNKISEDKQPLERKGMDPIMVNDFSNYIVATNNDFSSIVEAHDRRYVCIEVSDKVCPGMPGAKEYWDRVYKPLLTMEAGASIFHWLLRRDITKFNIRNLPETNYKKLLKCKQSNVGVRVLLNKRQQLIDADTDFEQLYTNKDLYAEYVRWTEESNQKLVNDSTFLQMLDSVGFPLKQKRIKGSDSKPRRRVLTRKLIEENLSQYIVEDEDDEE
;
A
#
# COMPACT_ATOMS: atom_id res chain seq x y z
N MET A 1 5.76 2.93 -23.89
CA MET A 1 5.03 3.35 -22.66
C MET A 1 3.55 3.20 -22.94
N VAL A 2 2.80 2.60 -22.02
CA VAL A 2 1.36 2.32 -22.17
C VAL A 2 0.65 3.01 -21.00
N MET A 3 -0.26 3.93 -21.31
CA MET A 3 -1.12 4.57 -20.32
C MET A 3 -2.43 3.79 -20.22
N ILE A 4 -2.81 3.44 -19.00
CA ILE A 4 -4.05 2.76 -18.67
C ILE A 4 -4.88 3.72 -17.83
N ASP A 5 -6.05 4.09 -18.34
CA ASP A 5 -6.99 4.99 -17.68
C ASP A 5 -8.19 4.18 -17.17
N GLU A 6 -8.39 4.12 -15.85
CA GLU A 6 -9.47 3.42 -15.13
C GLU A 6 -9.68 1.93 -15.46
N ALA A 7 -8.82 1.29 -16.26
CA ALA A 7 -9.07 -0.07 -16.75
C ALA A 7 -8.74 -1.18 -15.73
N ILE A 8 -8.34 -0.84 -14.50
CA ILE A 8 -8.05 -1.80 -13.44
C ILE A 8 -8.93 -1.52 -12.23
N ASP A 9 -9.87 -2.43 -11.99
CA ASP A 9 -10.81 -2.38 -10.88
C ASP A 9 -10.32 -3.25 -9.70
N ALA A 10 -10.43 -2.70 -8.49
CA ALA A 10 -10.19 -3.36 -7.23
C ALA A 10 -10.87 -4.73 -7.15
N SER A 11 -12.08 -4.85 -7.69
CA SER A 11 -12.89 -6.07 -7.60
C SER A 11 -12.40 -7.21 -8.52
N ASN A 12 -11.62 -6.89 -9.56
CA ASN A 12 -11.27 -7.81 -10.63
C ASN A 12 -9.91 -8.50 -10.44
N ARG A 13 -9.88 -9.52 -9.57
CA ARG A 13 -8.68 -10.33 -9.31
C ARG A 13 -8.04 -10.93 -10.57
N LYS A 14 -8.84 -11.30 -11.58
CA LYS A 14 -8.33 -11.84 -12.85
C LYS A 14 -7.56 -10.78 -13.62
N GLY A 15 -8.11 -9.57 -13.72
CA GLY A 15 -7.44 -8.42 -14.34
C GLY A 15 -6.09 -8.12 -13.68
N ASN A 16 -6.03 -8.15 -12.35
CA ASN A 16 -4.79 -7.91 -11.61
C ASN A 16 -3.71 -8.96 -11.89
N GLN A 17 -4.10 -10.22 -12.00
CA GLN A 17 -3.14 -11.29 -12.33
C GLN A 17 -2.61 -11.13 -13.75
N ILE A 18 -3.48 -10.78 -14.71
CA ILE A 18 -3.07 -10.49 -16.09
C ILE A 18 -2.08 -9.32 -16.09
N MET A 19 -2.36 -8.24 -15.35
CA MET A 19 -1.47 -7.09 -15.28
C MET A 19 -0.10 -7.43 -14.67
N LYS A 20 -0.08 -8.22 -13.60
CA LYS A 20 1.18 -8.69 -12.97
C LYS A 20 2.03 -9.50 -13.94
N ASN A 21 1.39 -10.37 -14.74
CA ASN A 21 2.07 -11.13 -15.77
C ASN A 21 2.60 -10.18 -16.85
N LYS A 22 1.78 -9.25 -17.33
CA LYS A 22 2.18 -8.28 -18.35
C LYS A 22 3.38 -7.43 -17.97
N ILE A 23 3.49 -7.02 -16.70
CA ILE A 23 4.63 -6.25 -16.20
C ILE A 23 5.91 -7.10 -16.09
N SER A 24 5.79 -8.42 -15.90
CA SER A 24 6.92 -9.29 -15.53
C SER A 24 7.44 -10.15 -16.68
N GLU A 25 6.71 -10.28 -17.79
CA GLU A 25 7.04 -11.15 -18.91
C GLU A 25 7.95 -10.47 -19.95
N ASP A 26 9.02 -11.15 -20.36
CA ASP A 26 9.94 -10.65 -21.41
C ASP A 26 9.36 -10.75 -22.82
N LYS A 27 8.33 -11.59 -23.00
CA LYS A 27 7.67 -11.81 -24.29
C LYS A 27 6.17 -11.93 -24.10
N GLN A 28 5.41 -11.38 -25.05
CA GLN A 28 3.95 -11.47 -25.05
C GLN A 28 3.41 -11.96 -26.40
N PRO A 29 2.26 -12.67 -26.40
CA PRO A 29 1.52 -12.94 -27.62
C PRO A 29 0.92 -11.64 -28.15
N LEU A 30 1.23 -11.32 -29.39
CA LEU A 30 0.61 -10.24 -30.14
C LEU A 30 -0.45 -10.82 -31.07
N GLU A 31 -1.70 -10.67 -30.68
CA GLU A 31 -2.87 -11.11 -31.45
C GLU A 31 -3.41 -9.93 -32.25
N ARG A 32 -3.12 -9.89 -33.55
CA ARG A 32 -3.67 -8.89 -34.46
C ARG A 32 -4.96 -9.41 -35.06
N LYS A 33 -5.95 -8.53 -35.22
CA LYS A 33 -7.25 -8.90 -35.79
C LYS A 33 -7.06 -9.54 -37.17
N GLY A 34 -7.56 -10.76 -37.33
CA GLY A 34 -7.52 -11.51 -38.59
C GLY A 34 -6.13 -12.05 -38.97
N MET A 35 -5.21 -12.15 -38.01
CA MET A 35 -3.88 -12.74 -38.20
C MET A 35 -3.59 -13.74 -37.08
N ASP A 36 -2.71 -14.69 -37.35
CA ASP A 36 -2.28 -15.65 -36.34
C ASP A 36 -1.45 -14.96 -35.24
N PRO A 37 -1.58 -15.41 -33.97
CA PRO A 37 -0.78 -14.90 -32.86
C PRO A 37 0.72 -15.09 -33.10
N ILE A 38 1.50 -14.02 -32.86
CA ILE A 38 2.97 -14.10 -32.88
C ILE A 38 3.55 -13.73 -31.52
N MET A 39 4.64 -14.38 -31.11
CA MET A 39 5.35 -14.03 -29.88
C MET A 39 6.35 -12.91 -30.15
N VAL A 40 6.24 -11.80 -29.41
CA VAL A 40 7.13 -10.64 -29.52
C VAL A 40 7.81 -10.33 -28.20
N ASN A 41 8.98 -9.68 -28.25
CA ASN A 41 9.63 -9.16 -27.04
C ASN A 41 8.81 -7.99 -26.47
N ASP A 42 8.62 -7.96 -25.16
CA ASP A 42 7.91 -6.90 -24.47
C ASP A 42 8.89 -5.86 -23.90
N PHE A 43 8.64 -4.59 -24.23
CA PHE A 43 9.36 -3.42 -23.72
C PHE A 43 8.39 -2.40 -23.10
N SER A 44 7.21 -2.88 -22.70
CA SER A 44 6.13 -2.04 -22.18
C SER A 44 6.43 -1.58 -20.76
N ASN A 45 6.45 -0.25 -20.57
CA ASN A 45 6.33 0.38 -19.26
C ASN A 45 4.92 0.92 -19.10
N TYR A 46 4.27 0.61 -17.98
CA TYR A 46 2.86 0.94 -17.74
C TYR A 46 2.73 2.11 -16.77
N ILE A 47 1.85 3.06 -17.10
CA ILE A 47 1.36 4.11 -16.20
C ILE A 47 -0.13 3.86 -16.02
N VAL A 48 -0.57 3.74 -14.77
CA VAL A 48 -1.99 3.54 -14.45
C VAL A 48 -2.51 4.77 -13.73
N ALA A 49 -3.57 5.37 -14.26
CA ALA A 49 -4.33 6.42 -13.62
C ALA A 49 -5.69 5.86 -13.19
N THR A 50 -6.10 6.14 -11.96
CA THR A 50 -7.38 5.70 -11.40
C THR A 50 -7.90 6.74 -10.42
N ASN A 51 -9.22 6.93 -10.43
CA ASN A 51 -9.93 7.68 -9.39
C ASN A 51 -10.43 6.75 -8.25
N ASN A 52 -10.50 5.44 -8.53
CA ASN A 52 -10.98 4.43 -7.59
C ASN A 52 -9.83 3.79 -6.80
N ASP A 53 -10.18 3.21 -5.64
CA ASP A 53 -9.23 2.56 -4.73
C ASP A 53 -8.45 1.44 -5.42
N PHE A 54 -7.14 1.60 -5.56
CA PHE A 54 -6.27 0.63 -6.24
C PHE A 54 -5.83 -0.53 -5.32
N SER A 55 -6.57 -0.71 -4.22
CA SER A 55 -6.17 -1.51 -3.09
C SER A 55 -5.98 -2.98 -3.42
N SER A 56 -6.54 -3.56 -4.48
CA SER A 56 -6.38 -5.00 -4.76
C SER A 56 -5.16 -5.39 -5.61
N ILE A 57 -4.36 -4.42 -6.04
CA ILE A 57 -3.24 -4.66 -6.97
C ILE A 57 -1.90 -4.74 -6.23
N VAL A 58 -1.74 -3.95 -5.16
CA VAL A 58 -0.50 -3.83 -4.40
C VAL A 58 -0.50 -4.73 -3.17
N GLU A 59 0.19 -5.87 -3.27
CA GLU A 59 0.42 -6.77 -2.14
C GLU A 59 1.50 -6.23 -1.18
N ALA A 60 1.53 -6.74 0.06
CA ALA A 60 2.50 -6.33 1.09
C ALA A 60 3.97 -6.36 0.62
N HIS A 61 4.33 -7.33 -0.22
CA HIS A 61 5.69 -7.53 -0.74
C HIS A 61 5.81 -7.16 -2.23
N ASP A 62 4.89 -6.38 -2.78
CA ASP A 62 4.95 -6.02 -4.20
C ASP A 62 6.07 -5.01 -4.50
N ARG A 63 6.91 -5.40 -5.46
CA ARG A 63 8.10 -4.67 -5.92
C ARG A 63 7.95 -4.06 -7.32
N ARG A 64 6.75 -4.06 -7.89
CA ARG A 64 6.47 -3.69 -9.29
C ARG A 64 5.87 -2.29 -9.41
N TYR A 65 5.18 -1.83 -8.38
CA TYR A 65 4.47 -0.54 -8.41
C TYR A 65 5.15 0.53 -7.56
N VAL A 66 5.24 1.73 -8.14
CA VAL A 66 5.32 3.01 -7.43
C VAL A 66 3.90 3.58 -7.43
N CYS A 67 3.38 3.90 -6.25
CA CYS A 67 2.01 4.38 -6.09
C CYS A 67 2.06 5.83 -5.64
N ILE A 68 1.52 6.75 -6.44
CA ILE A 68 1.55 8.19 -6.13
C ILE A 68 0.11 8.64 -5.99
N GLU A 69 -0.21 9.24 -4.84
CA GLU A 69 -1.45 9.95 -4.63
C GLU A 69 -1.24 11.41 -5.02
N VAL A 70 -2.19 11.98 -5.75
CA VAL A 70 -2.14 13.36 -6.21
C VAL A 70 -3.35 14.07 -5.62
N SER A 71 -3.14 15.29 -5.13
CA SER A 71 -4.20 16.10 -4.55
C SER A 71 -5.29 16.46 -5.56
N ASP A 72 -6.53 16.56 -5.07
CA ASP A 72 -7.71 17.02 -5.79
C ASP A 72 -7.83 18.56 -5.87
N LYS A 73 -6.92 19.32 -5.23
CA LYS A 73 -6.92 20.80 -5.13
C LYS A 73 -7.15 21.52 -6.47
N VAL A 74 -6.64 20.97 -7.58
CA VAL A 74 -6.76 21.55 -8.93
C VAL A 74 -7.46 20.61 -9.91
N CYS A 75 -8.32 19.72 -9.41
CA CYS A 75 -9.14 18.84 -10.25
C CYS A 75 -10.07 19.66 -11.18
N PRO A 76 -10.35 19.22 -12.42
CA PRO A 76 -11.30 19.90 -13.30
C PRO A 76 -12.64 20.16 -12.61
N GLY A 77 -13.04 21.43 -12.52
CA GLY A 77 -14.25 21.87 -11.82
C GLY A 77 -14.00 22.53 -10.45
N MET A 78 -12.78 22.43 -9.90
CA MET A 78 -12.41 23.17 -8.69
C MET A 78 -12.15 24.65 -8.98
N PRO A 79 -12.40 25.57 -8.02
CA PRO A 79 -12.04 26.99 -8.16
C PRO A 79 -10.55 27.17 -8.45
N GLY A 80 -10.21 27.96 -9.47
CA GLY A 80 -8.81 28.23 -9.85
C GLY A 80 -8.12 27.12 -10.65
N ALA A 81 -8.76 25.98 -10.87
CA ALA A 81 -8.17 24.86 -11.61
C ALA A 81 -7.86 25.24 -13.06
N LYS A 82 -8.77 25.97 -13.73
CA LYS A 82 -8.59 26.39 -15.12
C LYS A 82 -7.36 27.29 -15.25
N GLU A 83 -7.26 28.32 -14.41
CA GLU A 83 -6.14 29.27 -14.42
C GLU A 83 -4.81 28.58 -14.11
N TYR A 84 -4.82 27.62 -13.18
CA TYR A 84 -3.66 26.80 -12.87
C TYR A 84 -3.21 25.99 -14.10
N TRP A 85 -4.12 25.24 -14.72
CA TRP A 85 -3.78 24.38 -15.85
C TRP A 85 -3.45 25.17 -17.12
N ASP A 86 -4.10 26.31 -17.37
CA ASP A 86 -3.74 27.21 -18.47
C ASP A 86 -2.30 27.74 -18.33
N ARG A 87 -1.89 28.06 -17.09
CA ARG A 87 -0.51 28.47 -16.78
C ARG A 87 0.50 27.32 -16.96
N VAL A 88 0.09 26.08 -16.74
CA VAL A 88 0.94 24.88 -16.86
C VAL A 88 1.05 24.41 -18.31
N TYR A 89 -0.07 24.29 -19.02
CA TYR A 89 -0.13 23.80 -20.40
C TYR A 89 0.54 24.75 -21.38
N LYS A 90 0.34 26.06 -21.22
CA LYS A 90 0.89 27.07 -22.15
C LYS A 90 2.41 26.95 -22.36
N PRO A 91 3.25 26.82 -21.32
CA PRO A 91 4.68 26.58 -21.51
C PRO A 91 5.03 25.13 -21.83
N LEU A 92 4.32 24.13 -21.26
CA LEU A 92 4.71 22.72 -21.37
C LEU A 92 4.33 22.05 -22.70
N LEU A 93 3.20 22.41 -23.30
CA LEU A 93 2.70 21.80 -24.54
C LEU A 93 3.28 22.49 -25.78
N THR A 94 4.60 22.69 -25.78
CA THR A 94 5.37 23.27 -26.88
C THR A 94 6.47 22.31 -27.32
N MET A 95 6.93 22.41 -28.57
CA MET A 95 8.00 21.56 -29.09
C MET A 95 9.32 21.83 -28.35
N GLU A 96 9.57 23.09 -28.02
CA GLU A 96 10.75 23.55 -27.29
C GLU A 96 10.79 22.98 -25.86
N ALA A 97 9.66 22.97 -25.16
CA ALA A 97 9.56 22.33 -23.85
C ALA A 97 9.76 20.82 -23.94
N GLY A 98 9.15 20.16 -24.93
CA GLY A 98 9.35 18.73 -25.18
C GLY A 98 10.82 18.37 -25.45
N ALA A 99 11.50 19.15 -26.30
CA ALA A 99 12.93 18.99 -26.57
C ALA A 99 13.77 19.21 -25.31
N SER A 100 13.43 20.20 -24.49
CA SER A 100 14.12 20.49 -23.23
C SER A 100 13.98 19.34 -22.22
N ILE A 101 12.77 18.81 -22.05
CA ILE A 101 12.51 17.64 -21.20
C ILE A 101 13.27 16.42 -21.71
N PHE A 102 13.26 16.17 -23.02
CA PHE A 102 14.00 15.09 -23.64
C PHE A 102 15.51 15.21 -23.40
N HIS A 103 16.09 16.40 -23.60
CA HIS A 103 17.51 16.66 -23.32
C HIS A 103 17.86 16.46 -21.84
N TRP A 104 16.96 16.85 -20.93
CA TRP A 104 17.14 16.61 -19.50
C TRP A 104 17.12 15.11 -19.18
N LEU A 105 16.17 14.34 -19.74
CA LEU A 105 16.07 12.89 -19.55
C LEU A 105 17.31 12.15 -20.08
N LEU A 106 17.84 12.53 -21.25
CA LEU A 106 19.04 11.91 -21.83
C LEU A 106 20.30 12.10 -20.97
N ARG A 107 20.36 13.16 -20.18
CA ARG A 107 21.51 13.49 -19.32
C ARG A 107 21.38 12.95 -17.90
N ARG A 108 20.25 12.31 -17.57
CA ARG A 108 20.03 11.76 -16.24
C ARG A 108 20.91 10.54 -16.04
N ASP A 109 21.83 10.61 -15.09
CA ASP A 109 22.63 9.45 -14.69
C ASP A 109 21.75 8.43 -13.98
N ILE A 110 21.60 7.25 -14.60
CA ILE A 110 20.85 6.11 -14.07
C ILE A 110 21.75 4.90 -13.83
N THR A 111 23.07 5.06 -13.81
CA THR A 111 24.03 3.95 -13.62
C THR A 111 23.83 3.20 -12.30
N LYS A 112 23.35 3.90 -11.26
CA LYS A 112 23.02 3.32 -9.95
C LYS A 112 21.53 3.02 -9.77
N PHE A 113 20.70 3.28 -10.78
CA PHE A 113 19.27 3.05 -10.69
C PHE A 113 18.97 1.55 -10.68
N ASN A 114 18.31 1.08 -9.62
CA ASN A 114 17.89 -0.31 -9.50
C ASN A 114 16.36 -0.37 -9.53
N ILE A 115 15.82 -0.93 -10.62
CA ILE A 115 14.37 -1.06 -10.81
C ILE A 115 13.67 -1.90 -9.73
N ARG A 116 14.42 -2.77 -9.02
CA ARG A 116 13.89 -3.58 -7.91
C ARG A 116 13.82 -2.82 -6.60
N ASN A 117 14.50 -1.68 -6.50
CA ASN A 117 14.49 -0.82 -5.33
C ASN A 117 13.60 0.40 -5.60
N LEU A 118 12.29 0.14 -5.67
CA LEU A 118 11.30 1.19 -5.85
C LEU A 118 11.09 1.94 -4.52
N PRO A 119 10.88 3.27 -4.56
CA PRO A 119 10.56 4.02 -3.36
C PRO A 119 9.24 3.54 -2.74
N GLU A 120 9.20 3.54 -1.41
CA GLU A 120 8.00 3.23 -0.64
C GLU A 120 7.30 4.55 -0.31
N THR A 121 6.17 4.81 -0.98
CA THR A 121 5.37 6.03 -0.77
C THR A 121 4.31 5.83 0.30
N ASN A 122 3.84 6.92 0.92
CA ASN A 122 2.73 6.89 1.88
C ASN A 122 1.48 6.21 1.31
N TYR A 123 1.12 6.55 0.07
CA TYR A 123 0.00 5.90 -0.61
C TYR A 123 0.21 4.39 -0.79
N LYS A 124 1.44 3.93 -1.10
CA LYS A 124 1.75 2.50 -1.18
C LYS A 124 1.57 1.79 0.16
N LYS A 125 2.03 2.40 1.27
CA LYS A 125 1.84 1.87 2.62
C LYS A 125 0.35 1.76 2.97
N LEU A 126 -0.45 2.75 2.60
CA LEU A 126 -1.92 2.73 2.76
C LEU A 126 -2.56 1.56 1.99
N LEU A 127 -2.20 1.36 0.73
CA LEU A 127 -2.72 0.23 -0.07
C LEU A 127 -2.33 -1.12 0.55
N LYS A 128 -1.08 -1.26 1.02
CA LYS A 128 -0.62 -2.47 1.73
C LYS A 128 -1.41 -2.71 3.02
N CYS A 129 -1.72 -1.66 3.78
CA CYS A 129 -2.54 -1.75 4.98
C CYS A 129 -3.95 -2.27 4.64
N LYS A 130 -4.58 -1.73 3.58
CA LYS A 130 -5.90 -2.18 3.12
C LYS A 130 -5.94 -3.66 2.70
N GLN A 131 -4.89 -4.16 2.05
CA GLN A 131 -4.77 -5.58 1.69
C GLN A 131 -4.36 -6.51 2.83
N SER A 132 -3.81 -5.94 3.91
CA SER A 132 -3.22 -6.75 4.98
C SER A 132 -4.27 -7.62 5.67
N ASN A 133 -3.81 -8.68 6.33
CA ASN A 133 -4.68 -9.55 7.08
C ASN A 133 -5.36 -8.78 8.24
N VAL A 134 -6.41 -9.34 8.81
CA VAL A 134 -7.17 -8.65 9.87
C VAL A 134 -6.35 -8.46 11.16
N GLY A 135 -5.38 -9.32 11.43
CA GLY A 135 -4.46 -9.16 12.56
C GLY A 135 -3.63 -7.88 12.47
N VAL A 136 -3.07 -7.57 11.29
CA VAL A 136 -2.35 -6.31 11.05
C VAL A 136 -3.26 -5.11 11.30
N ARG A 137 -4.48 -5.12 10.74
CA ARG A 137 -5.42 -4.01 10.85
C ARG A 137 -5.87 -3.75 12.28
N VAL A 138 -6.10 -4.81 13.06
CA VAL A 138 -6.41 -4.71 14.51
C VAL A 138 -5.24 -4.12 15.28
N LEU A 139 -4.01 -4.54 14.99
CA LEU A 139 -2.81 -4.00 15.67
C LEU A 139 -2.58 -2.53 15.31
N LEU A 140 -2.85 -2.11 14.08
CA LEU A 140 -2.79 -0.69 13.68
C LEU A 140 -3.88 0.14 14.36
N ASN A 141 -5.11 -0.39 14.47
CA ASN A 141 -6.15 0.23 15.28
C ASN A 141 -5.72 0.35 16.75
N LYS A 142 -5.07 -0.69 17.28
CA LYS A 142 -4.54 -0.67 18.65
C LYS A 142 -3.45 0.38 18.83
N ARG A 143 -2.55 0.53 17.84
CA ARG A 143 -1.57 1.62 17.82
C ARG A 143 -2.25 2.97 17.91
N GLN A 144 -3.32 3.22 17.15
CA GLN A 144 -4.04 4.49 17.21
C GLN A 144 -4.59 4.76 18.61
N GLN A 145 -5.23 3.77 19.25
CA GLN A 145 -5.72 3.90 20.62
C GLN A 145 -4.59 4.22 21.63
N LEU A 146 -3.39 3.67 21.44
CA LEU A 146 -2.23 3.95 22.29
C LEU A 146 -1.67 5.36 22.07
N ILE A 147 -1.73 5.87 20.83
CA ILE A 147 -1.39 7.26 20.52
C ILE A 147 -2.38 8.21 21.18
N ASP A 148 -3.68 7.96 21.01
CA ASP A 148 -4.75 8.80 21.56
C ASP A 148 -4.72 8.84 23.10
N ALA A 149 -4.27 7.75 23.72
CA ALA A 149 -4.09 7.64 25.18
C ALA A 149 -2.72 8.12 25.69
N ASP A 150 -1.84 8.60 24.81
CA ASP A 150 -0.46 9.04 25.10
C ASP A 150 0.32 8.03 25.96
N THR A 151 0.30 6.75 25.55
CA THR A 151 0.88 5.66 26.33
C THR A 151 1.62 4.63 25.49
N ASP A 152 2.77 4.18 25.99
CA ASP A 152 3.55 3.07 25.43
C ASP A 152 3.81 1.96 26.47
N PHE A 153 3.00 1.92 27.53
CA PHE A 153 3.20 0.90 28.57
C PHE A 153 2.92 -0.51 28.04
N GLU A 154 3.70 -1.47 28.55
CA GLU A 154 3.54 -2.89 28.22
C GLU A 154 2.15 -3.39 28.65
N GLN A 155 1.30 -3.70 27.67
CA GLN A 155 -0.01 -4.29 27.89
C GLN A 155 0.05 -5.81 27.65
N LEU A 156 -0.48 -6.56 28.61
CA LEU A 156 -0.48 -8.02 28.59
C LEU A 156 -1.88 -8.55 28.34
N TYR A 157 -2.04 -9.29 27.25
CA TYR A 157 -3.32 -9.82 26.82
C TYR A 157 -3.35 -11.34 26.84
N THR A 158 -4.49 -11.92 27.21
CA THR A 158 -4.78 -13.31 26.82
C THR A 158 -5.27 -13.37 25.38
N ASN A 159 -5.28 -14.56 24.79
CA ASN A 159 -5.89 -14.77 23.48
C ASN A 159 -7.37 -14.38 23.47
N LYS A 160 -8.10 -14.70 24.55
CA LYS A 160 -9.52 -14.38 24.69
C LYS A 160 -9.76 -12.87 24.71
N ASP A 161 -8.92 -12.13 25.42
CA ASP A 161 -9.05 -10.66 25.54
C ASP A 161 -8.87 -9.98 24.18
N LEU A 162 -7.82 -10.36 23.43
CA LEU A 162 -7.55 -9.80 22.11
C LEU A 162 -8.61 -10.18 21.08
N TYR A 163 -9.10 -11.43 21.12
CA TYR A 163 -10.18 -11.84 20.23
C TYR A 163 -11.48 -11.09 20.55
N ALA A 164 -11.80 -10.85 21.83
CA ALA A 164 -12.96 -10.06 22.21
C ALA A 164 -12.84 -8.57 21.82
N GLU A 165 -11.63 -7.99 21.89
CA GLU A 165 -11.36 -6.64 21.37
C GLU A 165 -11.49 -6.58 19.84
N TYR A 166 -10.99 -7.60 19.14
CA TYR A 166 -11.15 -7.75 17.69
C TYR A 166 -12.63 -7.83 17.28
N VAL A 167 -13.44 -8.66 17.95
CA VAL A 167 -14.87 -8.80 17.64
C VAL A 167 -15.60 -7.47 17.76
N ARG A 168 -15.36 -6.72 18.85
CA ARG A 168 -15.95 -5.38 19.05
C ARG A 168 -15.57 -4.42 17.92
N TRP A 169 -14.30 -4.40 17.53
CA TRP A 169 -13.84 -3.55 16.44
C TRP A 169 -14.45 -3.94 15.08
N THR A 170 -14.67 -5.23 14.81
CA THR A 170 -15.30 -5.66 13.55
C THR A 170 -16.77 -5.34 13.42
N GLU A 171 -17.50 -5.28 14.54
CA GLU A 171 -18.90 -4.85 14.57
C GLU A 171 -19.03 -3.39 14.12
N GLU A 172 -18.05 -2.55 14.46
CA GLU A 172 -17.95 -1.15 14.02
C GLU A 172 -17.46 -1.02 12.56
N SER A 173 -16.60 -1.93 12.11
CA SER A 173 -15.88 -1.83 10.83
C SER A 173 -16.55 -2.58 9.65
N ASN A 174 -17.70 -3.23 9.87
CA ASN A 174 -18.43 -4.05 8.89
C ASN A 174 -17.56 -5.11 8.16
N GLN A 175 -16.54 -5.64 8.84
CA GLN A 175 -15.62 -6.64 8.27
C GLN A 175 -16.08 -8.06 8.57
N LYS A 176 -15.78 -8.99 7.65
CA LYS A 176 -16.04 -10.41 7.91
C LYS A 176 -15.18 -10.92 9.06
N LEU A 177 -15.84 -11.47 10.06
CA LEU A 177 -15.21 -12.15 11.18
C LEU A 177 -14.46 -13.39 10.70
N VAL A 178 -13.24 -13.57 11.21
CA VAL A 178 -12.49 -14.82 11.13
C VAL A 178 -12.55 -15.52 12.48
N ASN A 179 -12.38 -16.85 12.49
CA ASN A 179 -12.37 -17.60 13.73
C ASN A 179 -11.13 -17.27 14.60
N ASP A 180 -11.23 -17.56 15.90
CA ASP A 180 -10.17 -17.27 16.89
C ASP A 180 -8.81 -17.86 16.50
N SER A 181 -8.76 -19.15 16.12
CA SER A 181 -7.49 -19.78 15.74
C SER A 181 -6.81 -19.08 14.56
N THR A 182 -7.58 -18.69 13.55
CA THR A 182 -7.06 -17.99 12.37
C THR A 182 -6.56 -16.60 12.74
N PHE A 183 -7.32 -15.86 13.55
CA PHE A 183 -6.91 -14.54 14.03
C PHE A 183 -5.59 -14.61 14.82
N LEU A 184 -5.47 -15.57 15.73
CA LEU A 184 -4.27 -15.74 16.55
C LEU A 184 -3.04 -16.13 15.72
N GLN A 185 -3.22 -16.97 14.69
CA GLN A 185 -2.15 -17.30 13.74
C GLN A 185 -1.71 -16.07 12.94
N MET A 186 -2.63 -15.17 12.59
CA MET A 186 -2.29 -13.91 11.93
C MET A 186 -1.48 -12.98 12.83
N LEU A 187 -1.77 -12.92 14.13
CA LEU A 187 -0.96 -12.17 15.09
C LEU A 187 0.44 -12.79 15.26
N ASP A 188 0.53 -14.12 15.28
CA ASP A 188 1.81 -14.83 15.37
C ASP A 188 2.70 -14.55 14.16
N SER A 189 2.14 -14.55 12.94
CA SER A 189 2.89 -14.33 11.70
C SER A 189 3.46 -12.92 11.55
N VAL A 190 2.90 -11.95 12.28
CA VAL A 190 3.35 -10.55 12.27
C VAL A 190 4.11 -10.15 13.53
N GLY A 191 4.62 -11.13 14.29
CA GLY A 191 5.59 -10.89 15.36
C GLY A 191 5.01 -10.75 16.76
N PHE A 192 3.74 -11.10 16.98
CA PHE A 192 3.08 -10.97 18.29
C PHE A 192 2.79 -12.30 19.00
N PRO A 193 3.71 -13.29 19.05
CA PRO A 193 3.38 -14.62 19.54
C PRO A 193 3.09 -14.66 21.03
N LEU A 194 2.37 -15.70 21.45
CA LEU A 194 2.02 -15.93 22.84
C LEU A 194 3.24 -16.40 23.67
N LYS A 195 3.78 -15.53 24.52
CA LYS A 195 4.99 -15.76 25.33
C LYS A 195 4.67 -15.93 26.82
N GLN A 196 5.51 -16.64 27.57
CA GLN A 196 5.38 -16.70 29.03
C GLN A 196 5.89 -15.38 29.65
N LYS A 197 5.07 -14.77 30.52
CA LYS A 197 5.44 -13.56 31.26
C LYS A 197 5.09 -13.75 32.73
N ARG A 198 6.02 -13.37 33.61
CA ARG A 198 5.79 -13.40 35.06
C ARG A 198 4.89 -12.23 35.46
N ILE A 199 3.90 -12.50 36.29
CA ILE A 199 3.08 -11.43 36.89
C ILE A 199 3.84 -10.84 38.08
N LYS A 200 3.87 -9.50 38.20
CA LYS A 200 4.44 -8.84 39.39
C LYS A 200 3.70 -9.32 40.64
N GLY A 201 4.44 -9.86 41.60
CA GLY A 201 3.89 -10.38 42.85
C GLY A 201 3.39 -11.83 42.80
N SER A 202 3.63 -12.57 41.71
CA SER A 202 3.30 -14.00 41.61
C SER A 202 4.44 -14.81 40.99
N ASP A 203 4.59 -16.06 41.42
CA ASP A 203 5.50 -17.03 40.78
C ASP A 203 4.89 -17.64 39.51
N SER A 204 3.60 -17.40 39.26
CA SER A 204 2.95 -17.82 38.03
C SER A 204 3.51 -17.09 36.80
N LYS A 205 3.77 -17.87 35.74
CA LYS A 205 4.21 -17.38 34.42
C LYS A 205 3.17 -17.70 33.35
N PRO A 206 1.97 -17.10 33.42
CA PRO A 206 0.96 -17.35 32.41
C PRO A 206 1.42 -16.87 31.04
N ARG A 207 0.86 -17.49 30.00
CA ARG A 207 1.11 -17.12 28.62
C ARG A 207 0.28 -15.88 28.26
N ARG A 208 0.94 -14.84 27.73
CA ARG A 208 0.37 -13.55 27.35
C ARG A 208 0.97 -13.05 26.04
N ARG A 209 0.18 -12.31 25.27
CA ARG A 209 0.67 -11.49 24.15
C ARG A 209 1.04 -10.13 24.71
N VAL A 210 2.19 -9.63 24.26
CA VAL A 210 2.76 -8.37 24.73
C VAL A 210 2.55 -7.33 23.65
N LEU A 211 1.85 -6.25 23.96
CA LEU A 211 1.61 -5.15 23.03
C LEU A 211 2.16 -3.85 23.66
N THR A 212 2.94 -3.12 22.87
CA THR A 212 3.39 -1.73 23.12
C THR A 212 3.28 -0.99 21.79
N ARG A 213 3.14 0.33 21.83
CA ARG A 213 3.15 1.16 20.62
C ARG A 213 4.47 0.93 19.87
N LYS A 214 5.60 0.96 20.58
CA LYS A 214 6.92 0.75 19.98
C LYS A 214 7.05 -0.60 19.29
N LEU A 215 6.59 -1.69 19.91
CA LEU A 215 6.64 -3.02 19.29
C LEU A 215 5.75 -3.11 18.04
N ILE A 216 4.60 -2.43 18.03
CA ILE A 216 3.73 -2.34 16.85
C ILE A 216 4.41 -1.56 15.74
N GLU A 217 5.01 -0.42 16.05
CA GLU A 217 5.74 0.40 15.08
C GLU A 217 6.94 -0.33 14.47
N GLU A 218 7.71 -1.07 15.28
CA GLU A 218 8.83 -1.87 14.80
C GLU A 218 8.40 -3.00 13.85
N ASN A 219 7.35 -3.77 14.21
CA ASN A 219 6.93 -4.93 13.41
C ASN A 219 6.06 -4.55 12.20
N LEU A 220 5.33 -3.43 12.27
CA LEU A 220 4.35 -3.02 11.25
C LEU A 220 4.74 -1.73 10.52
N SER A 221 5.99 -1.27 10.62
CA SER A 221 6.51 -0.04 9.96
C SER A 221 6.14 0.09 8.48
N GLN A 222 6.15 -1.02 7.74
CA GLN A 222 5.78 -1.07 6.32
C GLN A 222 4.30 -0.71 6.01
N TYR A 223 3.45 -0.63 7.04
CA TYR A 223 2.03 -0.29 6.93
C TYR A 223 1.70 1.08 7.55
N ILE A 224 2.67 1.72 8.20
CA ILE A 224 2.45 2.97 8.94
C ILE A 224 2.77 4.15 8.02
N VAL A 225 1.74 4.90 7.70
CA VAL A 225 1.87 6.21 7.06
C VAL A 225 2.42 7.17 8.11
N GLU A 226 3.51 7.83 7.79
CA GLU A 226 4.01 8.96 8.58
C GLU A 226 3.15 10.15 8.20
N ASP A 227 2.64 10.87 9.20
CA ASP A 227 2.02 12.17 8.94
C ASP A 227 3.15 13.04 8.38
N GLU A 228 3.13 13.26 7.06
CA GLU A 228 3.87 14.38 6.50
C GLU A 228 3.17 15.60 7.09
N ASP A 229 3.87 16.33 7.97
CA ASP A 229 3.45 17.68 8.32
C ASP A 229 3.12 18.38 7.00
N ASP A 230 1.86 18.82 6.83
CA ASP A 230 1.38 19.60 5.70
C ASP A 230 2.06 21.00 5.68
N GLU A 231 3.37 21.05 5.88
CA GLU A 231 4.24 22.21 5.72
C GLU A 231 5.05 22.03 4.44
N GLU A 232 4.43 22.36 3.29
CA GLU A 232 4.97 23.26 2.24
C GLU A 232 3.99 23.44 1.06
#